data_AF-A0A661R8D0-F1
#
_entry.id   AF-A0A661R8D0-F1
#
_cell.length_a   1.000
_cell.length_b   1.000
_cell.length_c   1.000
_cell.angle_alpha   90.00
_cell.angle_beta   90.00
_cell.angle_gamma   90.00
#
_symmetry.space_group_name_H-M   'P 1'
#
loop_
_entity.id
_entity.type
_entity.pdbx_description
1 polymer ?
#
loop_
_entity_poly.entity_id
_entity_poly.type
_entity_poly.pdbx_seq_one_letter_code
_entity_poly.pdbx_strand_id
1 'polypeptide(L)'
;LIQDRNLFYKALKRIEPGPALERLQMEFAAMCNQIISADGLMVRDKEKLASVVRKACGYLAIGLERLAGNDTARACLFLQKTPLSQVFRVGYSAALNLKWKAEKWFRKSWFVRESLNLSFWDDEWGGILEGLLKKRPLFYTGLSGGELYREFRNSSDISYCHSALEQIMALDHLMSLLFAGGVLPYRGKAWQPVNYKNLLLTSWARDHLDLPESDGTLLVNDMKTFFRDLWTKGQKPYRVDEKMKQSFVDWLTMRSGLPAADLLGDLGKTFERLFVEIETEYGSVSIQDLDPRYVKHFLVVL
;
A
#
# COMPACT_ATOMS: atom_id res chain seq x y z
N LEU A 1 25.87 9.40 -0.38
CA LEU A 1 25.72 7.97 0.01
C LEU A 1 24.91 7.85 1.30
N ILE A 2 25.24 8.62 2.33
CA ILE A 2 24.39 8.83 3.49
C ILE A 2 23.51 10.05 3.19
N GLN A 3 22.19 9.93 3.32
CA GLN A 3 21.30 11.08 3.16
C GLN A 3 21.43 11.95 4.42
N ASP A 4 21.80 13.22 4.27
CA ASP A 4 22.14 14.19 5.32
C ASP A 4 21.09 14.43 6.44
N ARG A 5 19.97 13.71 6.42
CA ARG A 5 18.82 13.92 7.31
C ARG A 5 18.47 12.76 8.23
N ASN A 6 18.98 11.54 8.00
CA ASN A 6 18.58 10.38 8.82
C ASN A 6 19.30 10.33 10.19
N LEU A 7 18.67 9.67 11.16
CA LEU A 7 19.15 9.64 12.55
C LEU A 7 20.55 9.03 12.69
N PHE A 8 20.84 7.98 11.91
CA PHE A 8 22.16 7.34 11.88
C PHE A 8 23.27 8.34 11.52
N TYR A 9 23.07 9.14 10.47
CA TYR A 9 24.05 10.16 10.06
C TYR A 9 24.25 11.24 11.12
N LYS A 10 23.14 11.75 11.68
CA LYS A 10 23.17 12.78 12.72
C LYS A 10 23.89 12.30 13.96
N ALA A 11 23.68 11.05 14.36
CA ALA A 11 24.35 10.43 15.50
C ALA A 11 25.84 10.19 15.22
N LEU A 12 26.18 9.66 14.03
CA LEU A 12 27.56 9.43 13.63
C LEU A 12 28.39 10.72 13.60
N LYS A 13 27.81 11.84 13.15
CA LYS A 13 28.46 13.17 13.16
C LYS A 13 28.83 13.69 14.54
N ARG A 14 28.19 13.20 15.60
CA ARG A 14 28.48 13.59 16.99
C ARG A 14 29.56 12.73 17.64
N ILE A 15 30.04 11.70 16.96
CA ILE A 15 31.09 10.82 17.48
C ILE A 15 32.43 11.48 17.16
N GLU A 16 33.18 11.80 18.21
CA GLU A 16 34.53 12.35 18.07
C GLU A 16 35.49 11.32 17.48
N PRO A 17 36.52 11.77 16.74
CA PRO A 17 37.59 10.90 16.27
C PRO A 17 38.25 10.15 17.44
N GLY A 18 38.44 8.85 17.28
CA GLY A 18 39.05 7.99 18.30
C GLY A 18 38.62 6.53 18.19
N PRO A 19 38.87 5.71 19.23
CA PRO A 19 38.66 4.26 19.17
C PRO A 19 37.21 3.87 18.85
N ALA A 20 36.24 4.67 19.29
CA ALA A 20 34.82 4.44 18.99
C ALA A 20 34.52 4.56 17.49
N LEU A 21 35.08 5.58 16.83
CA LEU A 21 34.89 5.79 15.39
C LEU A 21 35.59 4.71 14.57
N GLU A 22 36.82 4.31 14.95
CA GLU A 22 37.55 3.21 14.31
C GLU A 22 36.80 1.89 14.40
N ARG A 23 36.25 1.56 15.58
CA ARG A 23 35.38 0.39 15.75
C ARG A 23 34.19 0.45 14.80
N LEU A 24 33.50 1.58 14.73
CA LEU A 24 32.32 1.74 13.87
C LEU A 24 32.68 1.60 12.38
N GLN A 25 33.83 2.11 11.95
CA GLN A 25 34.32 1.93 10.58
C GLN A 25 34.57 0.45 10.25
N MET A 26 35.26 -0.26 11.15
CA MET A 26 35.51 -1.71 11.00
C MET A 26 34.21 -2.51 10.98
N GLU A 27 33.31 -2.26 11.92
CA GLU A 27 32.01 -2.93 12.00
C GLU A 27 31.13 -2.65 10.77
N PHE A 28 31.15 -1.42 10.27
CA PHE A 28 30.38 -1.04 9.09
C PHE A 28 30.92 -1.71 7.82
N ALA A 29 32.25 -1.77 7.65
CA ALA A 29 32.87 -2.49 6.55
C ALA A 29 32.55 -3.99 6.60
N ALA A 30 32.67 -4.61 7.79
CA ALA A 30 32.30 -6.00 8.00
C ALA A 30 30.83 -6.26 7.68
N MET A 31 29.92 -5.37 8.09
CA MET A 31 28.49 -5.46 7.77
C MET A 31 28.24 -5.37 6.27
N CYS A 32 28.88 -4.44 5.55
CA CYS A 32 28.73 -4.35 4.09
C CYS A 32 29.16 -5.64 3.40
N ASN A 33 30.27 -6.25 3.84
CA ASN A 33 30.74 -7.54 3.31
C ASN A 33 29.75 -8.67 3.62
N GLN A 34 29.18 -8.69 4.83
CA GLN A 34 28.13 -9.65 5.20
C GLN A 34 26.88 -9.48 4.36
N ILE A 35 26.45 -8.24 4.09
CA ILE A 35 25.30 -7.96 3.21
C ILE A 35 25.59 -8.44 1.79
N ILE A 36 26.77 -8.17 1.24
CA ILE A 36 27.18 -8.63 -0.10
C ILE A 36 27.09 -10.15 -0.21
N SER A 37 27.69 -10.85 0.76
CA SER A 37 27.67 -12.31 0.82
C SER A 37 26.25 -12.85 0.99
N ALA A 38 25.49 -12.28 1.94
CA ALA A 38 24.12 -12.72 2.23
C ALA A 38 23.19 -12.47 1.05
N ASP A 39 23.30 -11.34 0.35
CA ASP A 39 22.49 -10.96 -0.80
C ASP A 39 22.95 -11.63 -2.11
N GLY A 40 24.11 -12.30 -2.12
CA GLY A 40 24.68 -12.94 -3.31
C GLY A 40 25.08 -11.92 -4.39
N LEU A 41 25.50 -10.72 -3.98
CA LEU A 41 25.78 -9.62 -4.90
C LEU A 41 27.20 -9.74 -5.48
N MET A 42 27.31 -9.66 -6.80
CA MET A 42 28.59 -9.41 -7.45
C MET A 42 28.81 -7.90 -7.59
N VAL A 43 29.52 -7.33 -6.62
CA VAL A 43 29.92 -5.92 -6.62
C VAL A 43 31.06 -5.74 -7.63
N ARG A 44 30.73 -5.23 -8.81
CA ARG A 44 31.67 -4.98 -9.91
C ARG A 44 31.81 -3.50 -10.25
N ASP A 45 31.01 -2.65 -9.62
CA ASP A 45 30.89 -1.23 -9.91
C ASP A 45 30.54 -0.45 -8.62
N LYS A 46 30.68 0.88 -8.72
CA LYS A 46 30.47 1.81 -7.60
C LYS A 46 28.99 1.87 -7.21
N GLU A 47 28.08 1.69 -8.16
CA GLU A 47 26.64 1.78 -7.98
C GLU A 47 26.09 0.63 -7.12
N LYS A 48 26.60 -0.60 -7.31
CA LYS A 48 26.28 -1.76 -6.48
C LYS A 48 26.87 -1.65 -5.08
N LEU A 49 28.10 -1.13 -4.95
CA LEU A 49 28.62 -0.84 -3.62
C LEU A 49 27.77 0.24 -2.92
N ALA A 50 27.33 1.25 -3.68
CA ALA A 50 26.44 2.29 -3.19
C ALA A 50 25.07 1.74 -2.73
N SER A 51 24.51 0.73 -3.40
CA SER A 51 23.24 0.11 -2.97
C SER A 51 23.40 -0.68 -1.66
N VAL A 52 24.52 -1.39 -1.47
CA VAL A 52 24.87 -2.08 -0.22
C VAL A 52 25.00 -1.09 0.93
N VAL A 53 25.73 0.01 0.72
CA VAL A 53 25.90 1.07 1.73
C VAL A 53 24.55 1.71 2.07
N ARG A 54 23.71 2.00 1.06
CA ARG A 54 22.35 2.53 1.27
C ARG A 54 21.50 1.58 2.12
N LYS A 55 21.58 0.27 1.86
CA LYS A 55 20.89 -0.77 2.63
C LYS A 55 21.33 -0.77 4.09
N ALA A 56 22.64 -0.84 4.32
CA ALA A 56 23.23 -0.81 5.67
C ALA A 56 22.77 0.44 6.43
N CYS A 57 22.92 1.63 5.84
CA CYS A 57 22.50 2.88 6.46
C CYS A 57 20.99 2.96 6.70
N GLY A 58 20.16 2.44 5.79
CA GLY A 58 18.70 2.44 5.94
C GLY A 58 18.25 1.64 7.15
N TYR A 59 18.71 0.39 7.28
CA TYR A 59 18.34 -0.45 8.42
C TYR A 59 19.02 -0.01 9.73
N LEU A 60 20.21 0.57 9.69
CA LEU A 60 20.80 1.21 10.88
C LEU A 60 19.97 2.41 11.35
N ALA A 61 19.48 3.24 10.42
CA ALA A 61 18.59 4.35 10.76
C ALA A 61 17.28 3.87 11.38
N ILE A 62 16.61 2.87 10.77
CA ILE A 62 15.40 2.26 11.34
C ILE A 62 15.67 1.64 12.72
N GLY A 63 16.78 0.93 12.86
CA GLY A 63 17.17 0.31 14.13
C GLY A 63 17.35 1.33 15.24
N LEU A 64 18.06 2.43 14.96
CA LEU A 64 18.23 3.53 15.91
C LEU A 64 16.93 4.25 16.22
N GLU A 65 16.09 4.52 15.22
CA GLU A 65 14.78 5.15 15.43
C GLU A 65 13.90 4.32 16.38
N ARG A 66 13.96 2.98 16.29
CA ARG A 66 13.23 2.09 17.21
C ARG A 66 13.83 2.03 18.60
N LEU A 67 15.15 2.11 18.74
CA LEU A 67 15.85 2.01 20.03
C LEU A 67 15.88 3.33 20.81
N ALA A 68 15.98 4.45 20.09
CA ALA A 68 16.21 5.78 20.64
C ALA A 68 15.07 6.77 20.37
N GLY A 69 14.08 6.41 19.56
CA GLY A 69 13.13 7.40 19.02
C GLY A 69 13.85 8.40 18.10
N ASN A 70 13.38 9.64 18.07
CA ASN A 70 14.03 10.73 17.34
C ASN A 70 15.16 11.43 18.14
N ASP A 71 15.62 10.85 19.25
CA ASP A 71 16.67 11.41 20.09
C ASP A 71 18.07 11.08 19.54
N THR A 72 18.76 12.11 19.05
CA THR A 72 20.12 11.98 18.50
C THR A 72 21.17 11.68 19.56
N ALA A 73 21.04 12.18 20.79
CA ALA A 73 21.99 11.92 21.86
C ALA A 73 21.90 10.45 22.30
N ARG A 74 20.67 9.95 22.47
CA ARG A 74 20.44 8.53 22.78
C ARG A 74 20.88 7.61 21.63
N ALA A 75 20.65 7.98 20.38
CA ALA A 75 21.17 7.24 19.23
C ALA A 75 22.70 7.17 19.20
N CYS A 76 23.39 8.26 19.56
CA CYS A 76 24.85 8.29 19.71
C CYS A 76 25.34 7.29 20.78
N LEU A 77 24.65 7.23 21.93
CA LEU A 77 24.97 6.26 22.99
C LEU A 77 24.83 4.81 22.51
N PHE A 78 23.78 4.50 21.74
CA PHE A 78 23.64 3.17 21.14
C PHE A 78 24.76 2.87 20.14
N LEU A 79 25.15 3.82 19.29
CA LEU A 79 26.28 3.62 18.38
C LEU A 79 27.58 3.35 19.15
N GLN A 80 27.83 4.04 20.27
CA GLN A 80 29.05 3.86 21.05
C GLN A 80 29.09 2.54 21.84
N LYS A 81 27.94 2.06 22.32
CA LYS A 81 27.87 0.92 23.25
C LYS A 81 27.39 -0.39 22.63
N THR A 82 26.78 -0.35 21.46
CA THR A 82 26.16 -1.52 20.82
C THR A 82 26.86 -1.84 19.51
N PRO A 83 27.11 -3.12 19.19
CA PRO A 83 27.60 -3.52 17.88
C PRO A 83 26.61 -3.14 16.77
N LEU A 84 27.11 -2.59 15.66
CA LEU A 84 26.27 -2.18 14.54
C LEU A 84 25.43 -3.34 13.98
N SER A 85 25.94 -4.56 14.03
CA SER A 85 25.20 -5.76 13.61
C SER A 85 23.91 -5.97 14.41
N GLN A 86 23.88 -5.65 15.70
CA GLN A 86 22.68 -5.75 16.52
C GLN A 86 21.67 -4.65 16.17
N VAL A 87 22.14 -3.40 15.99
CA VAL A 87 21.30 -2.28 15.56
C VAL A 87 20.67 -2.57 14.19
N PHE A 88 21.47 -3.09 13.25
CA PHE A 88 20.99 -3.50 11.92
C PHE A 88 19.92 -4.58 12.03
N ARG A 89 20.11 -5.60 12.90
CA ARG A 89 19.10 -6.66 13.11
C ARG A 89 17.79 -6.10 13.64
N VAL A 90 17.83 -5.12 14.55
CA VAL A 90 16.62 -4.44 15.04
C VAL A 90 15.91 -3.70 13.89
N GLY A 91 16.66 -3.00 13.03
CA GLY A 91 16.09 -2.34 11.86
C GLY A 91 15.50 -3.31 10.85
N TYR A 92 16.26 -4.32 10.45
CA TYR A 92 15.84 -5.33 9.47
C TYR A 92 14.64 -6.15 9.94
N SER A 93 14.53 -6.41 11.26
CA SER A 93 13.36 -7.09 11.84
C SER A 93 12.05 -6.35 11.57
N ALA A 94 12.06 -5.01 11.42
CA ALA A 94 10.84 -4.26 11.13
C ALA A 94 10.28 -4.63 9.74
N ALA A 95 11.14 -4.74 8.73
CA ALA A 95 10.74 -5.17 7.39
C ALA A 95 10.34 -6.65 7.36
N LEU A 96 11.04 -7.52 8.12
CA LEU A 96 10.66 -8.93 8.25
C LEU A 96 9.30 -9.11 8.92
N ASN A 97 8.97 -8.31 9.94
CA ASN A 97 7.66 -8.37 10.59
C ASN A 97 6.53 -8.03 9.61
N LEU A 98 6.71 -7.03 8.75
CA LEU A 98 5.75 -6.72 7.67
C LEU A 98 5.57 -7.90 6.72
N LYS A 99 6.70 -8.48 6.28
CA LYS A 99 6.67 -9.67 5.42
C LYS A 99 5.91 -10.83 6.06
N TRP A 100 6.23 -11.20 7.29
CA TRP A 100 5.58 -12.31 7.95
C TRP A 100 4.09 -12.07 8.19
N LYS A 101 3.72 -10.82 8.50
CA LYS A 101 2.31 -10.43 8.60
C LYS A 101 1.61 -10.60 7.26
N ALA A 102 2.20 -10.10 6.17
CA ALA A 102 1.68 -10.24 4.82
C ALA A 102 1.56 -11.71 4.40
N GLU A 103 2.61 -12.52 4.57
CA GLU A 103 2.60 -13.96 4.23
C GLU A 103 1.53 -14.73 5.02
N LYS A 104 1.38 -14.44 6.31
CA LYS A 104 0.38 -15.09 7.18
C LYS A 104 -1.04 -14.76 6.74
N TRP A 105 -1.31 -13.50 6.38
CA TRP A 105 -2.62 -13.10 5.86
C TRP A 105 -2.87 -13.65 4.46
N PHE A 106 -1.91 -13.50 3.54
CA PHE A 106 -2.04 -13.84 2.13
C PHE A 106 -2.51 -15.29 1.92
N ARG A 107 -1.96 -16.25 2.67
CA ARG A 107 -2.33 -17.67 2.59
C ARG A 107 -3.80 -17.98 2.89
N LYS A 108 -4.50 -17.11 3.61
CA LYS A 108 -5.90 -17.29 4.03
C LYS A 108 -6.81 -16.17 3.54
N SER A 109 -6.27 -15.24 2.76
CA SER A 109 -6.99 -14.07 2.27
C SER A 109 -8.12 -14.48 1.33
N TRP A 110 -9.19 -13.70 1.33
CA TRP A 110 -10.34 -14.00 0.49
C TRP A 110 -9.99 -13.93 -0.99
N PHE A 111 -9.27 -12.88 -1.43
CA PHE A 111 -8.95 -12.73 -2.85
C PHE A 111 -8.10 -13.90 -3.40
N VAL A 112 -7.20 -14.48 -2.59
CA VAL A 112 -6.43 -15.68 -2.99
C VAL A 112 -7.33 -16.90 -3.11
N ARG A 113 -8.30 -17.10 -2.20
CA ARG A 113 -9.29 -18.19 -2.31
C ARG A 113 -10.14 -18.04 -3.57
N GLU A 114 -10.48 -16.81 -3.92
CA GLU A 114 -11.14 -16.46 -5.18
C GLU A 114 -10.22 -16.53 -6.40
N SER A 115 -8.99 -17.04 -6.27
CA SER A 115 -8.01 -17.17 -7.36
C SER A 115 -7.70 -15.86 -8.07
N LEU A 116 -7.82 -14.73 -7.36
CA LEU A 116 -7.42 -13.41 -7.86
C LEU A 116 -5.92 -13.21 -7.65
N ASN A 117 -5.30 -12.46 -8.56
CA ASN A 117 -3.87 -12.14 -8.49
C ASN A 117 -3.63 -10.80 -7.78
N LEU A 118 -2.37 -10.38 -7.64
CA LEU A 118 -2.03 -9.12 -6.96
C LEU A 118 -2.56 -7.86 -7.67
N SER A 119 -2.81 -7.89 -8.99
CA SER A 119 -3.35 -6.73 -9.72
C SER A 119 -4.80 -6.43 -9.35
N PHE A 120 -5.48 -7.36 -8.66
CA PHE A 120 -6.77 -7.08 -8.05
C PHE A 120 -6.70 -5.90 -7.07
N TRP A 121 -5.57 -5.72 -6.38
CA TRP A 121 -5.38 -4.65 -5.42
C TRP A 121 -4.97 -3.32 -6.05
N ASP A 122 -5.08 -3.12 -7.37
CA ASP A 122 -4.49 -1.97 -8.07
C ASP A 122 -2.95 -1.96 -8.09
N ASP A 123 -2.37 -1.02 -8.84
CA ASP A 123 -0.92 -0.93 -9.05
C ASP A 123 -0.16 -0.57 -7.76
N GLU A 124 -0.74 0.28 -6.91
CA GLU A 124 -0.10 0.76 -5.68
C GLU A 124 -0.07 -0.33 -4.62
N TRP A 125 -1.23 -0.86 -4.23
CA TRP A 125 -1.28 -1.89 -3.20
C TRP A 125 -0.76 -3.23 -3.71
N GLY A 126 -1.00 -3.56 -4.99
CA GLY A 126 -0.40 -4.74 -5.64
C GLY A 126 1.12 -4.70 -5.62
N GLY A 127 1.72 -3.55 -5.96
CA GLY A 127 3.17 -3.34 -5.89
C GLY A 127 3.73 -3.43 -4.46
N ILE A 128 3.04 -2.86 -3.46
CA ILE A 128 3.42 -3.00 -2.05
C ILE A 128 3.43 -4.47 -1.62
N LEU A 129 2.36 -5.21 -1.92
CA LEU A 129 2.28 -6.64 -1.59
C LEU A 129 3.36 -7.46 -2.28
N GLU A 130 3.61 -7.23 -3.56
CA GLU A 130 4.67 -7.90 -4.30
C GLU A 130 6.04 -7.62 -3.64
N GLY A 131 6.32 -6.38 -3.27
CA GLY A 131 7.54 -5.98 -2.55
C GLY A 131 7.72 -6.69 -1.22
N LEU A 132 6.65 -6.77 -0.41
CA LEU A 132 6.67 -7.43 0.90
C LEU A 132 6.81 -8.96 0.81
N LEU A 133 6.23 -9.59 -0.21
CA LEU A 133 6.21 -11.04 -0.39
C LEU A 133 7.48 -11.60 -1.06
N LYS A 134 8.39 -10.74 -1.55
CA LYS A 134 9.71 -11.16 -2.06
C LYS A 134 10.50 -11.92 -0.99
N LYS A 135 11.46 -12.76 -1.42
CA LYS A 135 12.37 -13.49 -0.52
C LYS A 135 13.00 -12.57 0.53
N ARG A 136 13.39 -11.36 0.12
CA ARG A 136 13.75 -10.23 0.98
C ARG A 136 12.74 -9.11 0.72
N PRO A 137 12.07 -8.57 1.75
CA PRO A 137 11.07 -7.54 1.55
C PRO A 137 11.71 -6.26 1.02
N LEU A 138 11.08 -5.67 0.00
CA LEU A 138 11.48 -4.40 -0.60
C LEU A 138 10.34 -3.39 -0.49
N PHE A 139 10.71 -2.12 -0.44
CA PHE A 139 9.79 -0.99 -0.50
C PHE A 139 9.43 -0.68 -1.95
N TYR A 140 8.13 -0.62 -2.26
CA TYR A 140 7.61 -0.20 -3.56
C TYR A 140 7.63 1.33 -3.67
N THR A 141 8.17 1.85 -4.77
CA THR A 141 8.39 3.30 -4.97
C THR A 141 7.38 3.96 -5.91
N GLY A 142 6.45 3.19 -6.48
CA GLY A 142 5.55 3.66 -7.54
C GLY A 142 6.17 3.57 -8.94
N LEU A 143 5.31 3.69 -9.96
CA LEU A 143 5.68 3.57 -11.37
C LEU A 143 6.50 4.77 -11.90
N SER A 144 6.44 5.92 -11.22
CA SER A 144 7.09 7.16 -11.65
C SER A 144 8.53 7.33 -11.13
N GLY A 145 9.01 6.39 -10.29
CA GLY A 145 10.17 6.56 -9.40
C GLY A 145 11.52 6.06 -9.91
N GLY A 146 11.69 5.81 -11.20
CA GLY A 146 12.93 5.25 -11.77
C GLY A 146 13.14 3.76 -11.45
N GLU A 147 13.47 3.43 -10.20
CA GLU A 147 13.55 2.03 -9.72
C GLU A 147 12.23 1.66 -9.03
N LEU A 148 11.52 0.63 -9.51
CA LEU A 148 10.23 0.15 -8.96
C LEU A 148 10.31 -0.32 -7.49
N TYR A 149 11.47 -0.83 -7.09
CA TYR A 149 11.70 -1.37 -5.76
C TYR A 149 13.04 -0.92 -5.21
N ARG A 150 13.08 -0.66 -3.90
CA ARG A 150 14.31 -0.32 -3.18
C ARG A 150 14.31 -0.91 -1.78
N GLU A 151 15.46 -0.83 -1.11
CA GLU A 151 15.56 -1.10 0.32
C GLU A 151 14.82 -0.05 1.16
N PHE A 152 14.32 -0.46 2.32
CA PHE A 152 13.73 0.45 3.32
C PHE A 152 14.81 1.41 3.87
N ARG A 153 14.48 2.70 3.97
CA ARG A 153 15.43 3.76 4.32
C ARG A 153 15.21 4.35 5.71
N ASN A 154 13.98 4.30 6.21
CA ASN A 154 13.56 4.93 7.47
C ASN A 154 12.27 4.30 8.00
N SER A 155 11.88 4.66 9.22
CA SER A 155 10.66 4.11 9.83
C SER A 155 9.37 4.62 9.16
N SER A 156 9.42 5.69 8.38
CA SER A 156 8.27 6.18 7.60
C SER A 156 7.92 5.21 6.47
N ASP A 157 8.93 4.64 5.79
CA ASP A 157 8.71 3.58 4.80
C ASP A 157 8.02 2.35 5.43
N ILE A 158 8.48 1.95 6.63
CA ILE A 158 7.89 0.84 7.39
C ILE A 158 6.45 1.15 7.77
N SER A 159 6.20 2.34 8.30
CA SER A 159 4.87 2.77 8.75
C SER A 159 3.89 2.87 7.57
N TYR A 160 4.37 3.37 6.43
CA TYR A 160 3.60 3.42 5.19
C TYR A 160 3.15 2.03 4.74
N CYS A 161 4.08 1.09 4.60
CA CYS A 161 3.75 -0.30 4.24
C CYS A 161 2.88 -0.98 5.29
N HIS A 162 3.06 -0.67 6.58
CA HIS A 162 2.21 -1.18 7.64
C HIS A 162 0.76 -0.72 7.47
N SER A 163 0.53 0.58 7.34
CA SER A 163 -0.81 1.14 7.16
C SER A 163 -1.49 0.66 5.89
N ALA A 164 -0.75 0.56 4.78
CA ALA A 164 -1.27 -0.02 3.54
C ALA A 164 -1.67 -1.49 3.73
N LEU A 165 -0.83 -2.30 4.39
CA LEU A 165 -1.14 -3.70 4.66
C LEU A 165 -2.37 -3.85 5.56
N GLU A 166 -2.53 -3.04 6.61
CA GLU A 166 -3.76 -3.08 7.43
C GLU A 166 -5.01 -2.76 6.60
N GLN A 167 -4.97 -1.74 5.74
CA GLN A 167 -6.10 -1.37 4.90
C GLN A 167 -6.45 -2.46 3.89
N ILE A 168 -5.45 -3.07 3.26
CA ILE A 168 -5.65 -4.21 2.36
C ILE A 168 -6.30 -5.37 3.12
N MET A 169 -5.80 -5.70 4.32
CA MET A 169 -6.33 -6.80 5.13
C MET A 169 -7.78 -6.55 5.58
N ALA A 170 -8.09 -5.33 6.00
CA ALA A 170 -9.44 -4.92 6.38
C ALA A 170 -10.38 -4.97 5.17
N LEU A 171 -9.94 -4.48 4.01
CA LEU A 171 -10.75 -4.51 2.79
C LEU A 171 -10.95 -5.94 2.28
N ASP A 172 -9.94 -6.80 2.32
CA ASP A 172 -10.07 -8.22 1.97
C ASP A 172 -11.08 -8.93 2.87
N HIS A 173 -11.08 -8.61 4.16
CA HIS A 173 -12.08 -9.13 5.08
C HIS A 173 -13.49 -8.62 4.73
N LEU A 174 -13.65 -7.32 4.46
CA LEU A 174 -14.92 -6.76 4.02
C LEU A 174 -15.42 -7.44 2.74
N MET A 175 -14.57 -7.60 1.73
CA MET A 175 -14.91 -8.31 0.50
C MET A 175 -15.35 -9.75 0.78
N SER A 176 -14.71 -10.42 1.74
CA SER A 176 -15.11 -11.78 2.16
C SER A 176 -16.52 -11.87 2.71
N LEU A 177 -17.01 -10.79 3.34
CA LEU A 177 -18.37 -10.71 3.88
C LEU A 177 -19.36 -10.34 2.77
N LEU A 178 -19.03 -9.33 1.96
CA LEU A 178 -19.87 -8.88 0.84
C LEU A 178 -20.14 -10.00 -0.18
N PHE A 179 -19.17 -10.90 -0.38
CA PHE A 179 -19.23 -11.98 -1.37
C PHE A 179 -19.23 -13.39 -0.75
N ALA A 180 -19.72 -13.54 0.49
CA ALA A 180 -19.72 -14.82 1.21
C ALA A 180 -20.55 -15.94 0.55
N GLY A 181 -21.46 -15.61 -0.38
CA GLY A 181 -22.53 -16.49 -0.87
C GLY A 181 -22.46 -16.95 -2.33
N GLY A 182 -21.42 -16.63 -3.11
CA GLY A 182 -21.43 -16.97 -4.54
C GLY A 182 -20.12 -16.80 -5.30
N VAL A 183 -20.09 -17.37 -6.52
CA VAL A 183 -19.02 -17.17 -7.50
C VAL A 183 -19.01 -15.69 -7.90
N LEU A 184 -17.83 -15.05 -7.90
CA LEU A 184 -17.68 -13.68 -8.40
C LEU A 184 -18.28 -13.55 -9.82
N PRO A 185 -19.40 -12.82 -10.01
CA PRO A 185 -20.12 -12.78 -11.29
C PRO A 185 -19.39 -11.95 -12.38
N TYR A 186 -18.22 -11.39 -12.04
CA TYR A 186 -17.51 -10.36 -12.80
C TYR A 186 -16.45 -10.92 -13.77
N ARG A 187 -16.36 -12.25 -13.94
CA ARG A 187 -15.34 -12.89 -14.79
C ARG A 187 -15.74 -12.89 -16.27
N GLY A 188 -15.26 -11.90 -17.04
CA GLY A 188 -15.00 -12.12 -18.47
C GLY A 188 -15.75 -11.28 -19.50
N LYS A 189 -16.46 -10.21 -19.12
CA LYS A 189 -17.17 -9.36 -20.11
C LYS A 189 -16.89 -7.86 -20.05
N ALA A 190 -16.21 -7.36 -19.03
CA ALA A 190 -15.95 -5.92 -18.88
C ALA A 190 -14.72 -5.44 -19.68
N TRP A 191 -14.72 -4.16 -20.05
CA TRP A 191 -13.59 -3.50 -20.73
C TRP A 191 -12.30 -3.46 -19.90
N GLN A 192 -12.44 -3.49 -18.57
CA GLN A 192 -11.34 -3.33 -17.63
C GLN A 192 -11.14 -4.62 -16.83
N PRO A 193 -9.90 -5.01 -16.53
CA PRO A 193 -9.63 -6.07 -15.58
C PRO A 193 -10.30 -5.78 -14.22
N VAL A 194 -10.80 -6.83 -13.57
CA VAL A 194 -11.42 -6.70 -12.24
C VAL A 194 -10.36 -6.31 -11.20
N ASN A 195 -10.67 -5.30 -10.41
CA ASN A 195 -9.92 -4.88 -9.23
C ASN A 195 -10.89 -4.58 -8.08
N TYR A 196 -10.38 -4.33 -6.88
CA TYR A 196 -11.24 -4.10 -5.70
C TYR A 196 -12.13 -2.87 -5.87
N LYS A 197 -11.63 -1.79 -6.50
CA LYS A 197 -12.37 -0.55 -6.69
C LYS A 197 -13.59 -0.78 -7.58
N ASN A 198 -13.36 -1.35 -8.76
CA ASN A 198 -14.42 -1.54 -9.73
C ASN A 198 -15.40 -2.63 -9.33
N LEU A 199 -14.94 -3.67 -8.62
CA LEU A 199 -15.83 -4.67 -8.04
C LEU A 199 -16.76 -4.07 -6.99
N LEU A 200 -16.20 -3.27 -6.07
CA LEU A 200 -16.95 -2.65 -4.97
C LEU A 200 -17.95 -1.63 -5.49
N LEU A 201 -17.52 -0.70 -6.33
CA LEU A 201 -18.36 0.38 -6.86
C LEU A 201 -19.44 -0.14 -7.82
N THR A 202 -19.14 -1.16 -8.62
CA THR A 202 -20.16 -1.80 -9.48
C THR A 202 -21.20 -2.49 -8.63
N SER A 203 -20.79 -3.22 -7.59
CA SER A 203 -21.74 -3.92 -6.71
C SER A 203 -22.66 -2.94 -5.99
N TRP A 204 -22.12 -1.83 -5.48
CA TRP A 204 -22.90 -0.76 -4.88
C TRP A 204 -23.86 -0.11 -5.89
N ALA A 205 -23.38 0.27 -7.07
CA ALA A 205 -24.20 0.92 -8.08
C ALA A 205 -25.36 0.02 -8.55
N ARG A 206 -25.15 -1.30 -8.62
CA ARG A 206 -26.21 -2.25 -8.96
C ARG A 206 -27.28 -2.33 -7.87
N ASP A 207 -26.86 -2.36 -6.60
CA ASP A 207 -27.77 -2.38 -5.46
C ASP A 207 -28.59 -1.08 -5.37
N HIS A 208 -27.94 0.08 -5.54
CA HIS A 208 -28.61 1.39 -5.59
C HIS A 208 -29.66 1.49 -6.71
N LEU A 209 -29.42 0.83 -7.84
CA LEU A 209 -30.34 0.80 -8.98
C LEU A 209 -31.36 -0.36 -8.94
N ASP A 210 -31.38 -1.17 -7.87
CA ASP A 210 -32.24 -2.35 -7.71
C ASP A 210 -32.11 -3.34 -8.88
N LEU A 211 -30.89 -3.55 -9.37
CA LEU A 211 -30.62 -4.45 -10.50
C LEU A 211 -30.47 -5.91 -10.03
N PRO A 212 -30.91 -6.89 -10.84
CA PRO A 212 -30.81 -8.32 -10.49
C PRO A 212 -29.38 -8.77 -10.20
N GLU A 213 -29.13 -9.66 -9.25
CA GLU A 213 -27.75 -10.07 -8.90
C GLU A 213 -27.02 -10.89 -9.99
N SER A 214 -27.72 -11.33 -11.05
CA SER A 214 -27.21 -12.29 -12.05
C SER A 214 -26.20 -11.72 -13.06
N ASP A 215 -26.24 -10.42 -13.36
CA ASP A 215 -25.57 -9.90 -14.58
C ASP A 215 -24.15 -9.37 -14.35
N GLY A 216 -23.73 -9.22 -13.09
CA GLY A 216 -22.35 -8.92 -12.68
C GLY A 216 -21.69 -7.71 -13.36
N THR A 217 -22.37 -6.88 -14.15
CA THR A 217 -21.78 -5.75 -14.86
C THR A 217 -22.86 -4.71 -15.11
N LEU A 218 -22.50 -3.43 -15.17
CA LEU A 218 -23.46 -2.38 -15.51
C LEU A 218 -23.59 -2.26 -17.03
N LEU A 219 -24.82 -2.11 -17.53
CA LEU A 219 -25.01 -1.59 -18.88
C LEU A 219 -24.64 -0.10 -18.89
N VAL A 220 -24.27 0.44 -20.05
CA VAL A 220 -23.92 1.86 -20.19
C VAL A 220 -25.06 2.77 -19.70
N ASN A 221 -26.31 2.39 -19.96
CA ASN A 221 -27.49 3.17 -19.54
C ASN A 221 -27.70 3.14 -18.02
N ASP A 222 -27.41 2.01 -17.37
CA ASP A 222 -27.47 1.88 -15.91
C ASP A 222 -26.39 2.75 -15.28
N MET A 223 -25.16 2.67 -15.78
CA MET A 223 -24.06 3.53 -15.33
C MET A 223 -24.41 5.02 -15.47
N LYS A 224 -24.96 5.44 -16.61
CA LYS A 224 -25.38 6.85 -16.81
C LYS A 224 -26.50 7.25 -15.84
N THR A 225 -27.39 6.33 -15.49
CA THR A 225 -28.44 6.57 -14.48
C THR A 225 -27.83 6.72 -13.10
N PHE A 226 -26.94 5.81 -12.70
CA PHE A 226 -26.20 5.90 -11.45
C PHE A 226 -25.41 7.22 -11.33
N PHE A 227 -24.71 7.64 -12.39
CA PHE A 227 -23.94 8.90 -12.38
C PHE A 227 -24.84 10.13 -12.24
N ARG A 228 -26.10 10.09 -12.67
CA ARG A 228 -27.04 11.21 -12.44
C ARG A 228 -27.35 11.38 -10.95
N ASP A 229 -27.42 10.28 -10.21
CA ASP A 229 -27.70 10.26 -8.78
C ASP A 229 -26.43 10.53 -7.96
N LEU A 230 -25.28 10.07 -8.45
CA LEU A 230 -23.98 10.17 -7.77
C LEU A 230 -23.56 11.61 -7.47
N TRP A 231 -23.86 12.53 -8.39
CA TRP A 231 -23.32 13.88 -8.39
C TRP A 231 -24.23 14.90 -7.70
N THR A 232 -23.61 15.85 -7.01
CA THR A 232 -24.24 17.09 -6.58
C THR A 232 -24.78 17.89 -7.77
N LYS A 233 -25.93 18.55 -7.58
CA LYS A 233 -26.48 19.49 -8.57
C LYS A 233 -25.64 20.77 -8.58
N GLY A 234 -25.16 21.19 -9.75
CA GLY A 234 -24.39 22.43 -9.85
C GLY A 234 -23.50 22.52 -11.07
N GLN A 235 -22.47 23.36 -10.98
CA GLN A 235 -21.46 23.50 -12.02
C GLN A 235 -20.31 22.52 -11.80
N LYS A 236 -19.67 22.12 -12.91
CA LYS A 236 -18.49 21.26 -12.90
C LYS A 236 -17.29 21.94 -12.21
N PRO A 237 -16.35 21.17 -11.62
CA PRO A 237 -16.38 19.72 -11.49
C PRO A 237 -17.42 19.27 -10.45
N TYR A 238 -18.21 18.26 -10.81
CA TYR A 238 -19.17 17.65 -9.91
C TYR A 238 -18.46 16.96 -8.73
N ARG A 239 -19.10 17.03 -7.56
CA ARG A 239 -18.69 16.31 -6.34
C ARG A 239 -19.69 15.21 -6.02
N VAL A 240 -19.23 14.13 -5.41
CA VAL A 240 -20.12 13.04 -4.94
C VAL A 240 -21.05 13.62 -3.89
N ASP A 241 -22.36 13.41 -4.05
CA ASP A 241 -23.35 13.88 -3.08
C ASP A 241 -23.16 13.17 -1.73
N GLU A 242 -23.22 13.90 -0.62
CA GLU A 242 -23.09 13.33 0.72
C GLU A 242 -24.16 12.26 1.01
N LYS A 243 -25.35 12.37 0.41
CA LYS A 243 -26.37 11.31 0.49
C LYS A 243 -25.91 10.02 -0.19
N MET A 244 -25.13 10.14 -1.26
CA MET A 244 -24.57 8.98 -1.96
C MET A 244 -23.42 8.36 -1.18
N LYS A 245 -22.57 9.18 -0.54
CA LYS A 245 -21.57 8.65 0.42
C LYS A 245 -22.24 7.89 1.57
N GLN A 246 -23.32 8.42 2.12
CA GLN A 246 -24.08 7.73 3.16
C GLN A 246 -24.74 6.44 2.64
N SER A 247 -25.37 6.47 1.47
CA SER A 247 -25.94 5.27 0.80
C SER A 247 -24.89 4.17 0.61
N PHE A 248 -23.66 4.52 0.23
CA PHE A 248 -22.56 3.57 0.13
C PHE A 248 -22.23 2.89 1.47
N VAL A 249 -22.17 3.66 2.55
CA VAL A 249 -21.91 3.12 3.90
C VAL A 249 -23.08 2.25 4.38
N ASP A 250 -24.31 2.69 4.15
CA ASP A 250 -25.52 1.95 4.51
C ASP A 250 -25.58 0.60 3.79
N TRP A 251 -25.26 0.60 2.48
CA TRP A 251 -25.11 -0.61 1.68
C TRP A 251 -24.05 -1.57 2.25
N LEU A 252 -22.87 -1.04 2.60
CA LEU A 252 -21.81 -1.84 3.22
C LEU A 252 -22.26 -2.46 4.55
N THR A 253 -22.90 -1.68 5.42
CA THR A 253 -23.40 -2.17 6.71
C THR A 253 -24.46 -3.25 6.50
N MET A 254 -25.41 -3.04 5.58
CA MET A 254 -26.45 -4.02 5.28
C MET A 254 -25.87 -5.34 4.77
N ARG A 255 -24.94 -5.28 3.79
CA ARG A 255 -24.39 -6.47 3.13
C ARG A 255 -23.36 -7.20 3.97
N SER A 256 -22.51 -6.49 4.71
CA SER A 256 -21.45 -7.09 5.54
C SER A 256 -21.92 -7.49 6.94
N GLY A 257 -23.02 -6.89 7.42
CA GLY A 257 -23.46 -7.01 8.81
C GLY A 257 -22.58 -6.26 9.81
N LEU A 258 -21.59 -5.49 9.36
CA LEU A 258 -20.70 -4.71 10.21
C LEU A 258 -21.29 -3.34 10.57
N PRO A 259 -21.14 -2.87 11.83
CA PRO A 259 -21.51 -1.51 12.20
C PRO A 259 -20.77 -0.45 11.37
N ALA A 260 -21.46 0.64 11.02
CA ALA A 260 -20.86 1.75 10.28
C ALA A 260 -19.64 2.35 10.98
N ALA A 261 -19.63 2.39 12.32
CA ALA A 261 -18.49 2.89 13.10
C ALA A 261 -17.22 2.05 12.89
N ASP A 262 -17.33 0.73 12.79
CA ASP A 262 -16.21 -0.17 12.58
C ASP A 262 -15.68 -0.02 11.14
N LEU A 263 -16.58 0.02 10.15
CA LEU A 263 -16.24 0.25 8.75
C LEU A 263 -15.52 1.59 8.53
N LEU A 264 -16.04 2.68 9.10
CA LEU A 264 -15.47 4.01 8.94
C LEU A 264 -14.16 4.17 9.74
N GLY A 265 -14.04 3.49 10.88
CA GLY A 265 -12.81 3.45 11.67
C GLY A 265 -11.64 2.85 10.90
N ASP A 266 -11.86 1.69 10.27
CA ASP A 266 -10.81 0.93 9.59
C ASP A 266 -10.59 1.37 8.14
N LEU A 267 -11.67 1.67 7.41
CA LEU A 267 -11.66 1.88 5.96
C LEU A 267 -12.17 3.24 5.51
N GLY A 268 -12.61 4.12 6.41
CA GLY A 268 -13.18 5.43 6.05
C GLY A 268 -12.25 6.29 5.18
N LYS A 269 -10.95 6.30 5.49
CA LYS A 269 -9.95 7.00 4.65
C LYS A 269 -9.80 6.39 3.26
N THR A 270 -9.93 5.06 3.15
CA THR A 270 -9.89 4.34 1.86
C THR A 270 -11.10 4.72 1.01
N PHE A 271 -12.29 4.77 1.62
CA PHE A 271 -13.53 5.16 0.93
C PHE A 271 -13.53 6.63 0.50
N GLU A 272 -13.08 7.54 1.35
CA GLU A 272 -12.97 8.96 0.96
C GLU A 272 -11.98 9.15 -0.18
N ARG A 273 -10.83 8.44 -0.15
CA ARG A 273 -9.88 8.46 -1.27
C ARG A 273 -10.52 7.94 -2.56
N LEU A 274 -11.34 6.90 -2.48
CA LEU A 274 -12.07 6.35 -3.62
C LEU A 274 -13.05 7.38 -4.21
N PHE A 275 -13.79 8.11 -3.36
CA PHE A 275 -14.68 9.18 -3.84
C PHE A 275 -13.90 10.33 -4.48
N VAL A 276 -12.80 10.78 -3.88
CA VAL A 276 -11.94 11.82 -4.47
C VAL A 276 -11.38 11.40 -5.83
N GLU A 277 -11.03 10.12 -5.99
CA GLU A 277 -10.57 9.56 -7.28
C GLU A 277 -11.69 9.62 -8.33
N ILE A 278 -12.91 9.20 -7.97
CA ILE A 278 -14.10 9.29 -8.82
C ILE A 278 -14.39 10.74 -9.25
N GLU A 279 -14.34 11.69 -8.31
CA GLU A 279 -14.53 13.12 -8.59
C GLU A 279 -13.46 13.68 -9.53
N THR A 280 -12.21 13.26 -9.34
CA THR A 280 -11.08 13.72 -10.14
C THR A 280 -11.17 13.20 -11.57
N GLU A 281 -11.49 11.92 -11.74
CA GLU A 281 -11.55 11.27 -13.05
C GLU A 281 -12.82 11.65 -13.84
N TYR A 282 -13.96 11.79 -13.16
CA TYR A 282 -15.26 11.91 -13.84
C TYR A 282 -16.03 13.20 -13.56
N GLY A 283 -15.68 13.96 -12.51
CA GLY A 283 -16.44 15.14 -12.11
C GLY A 283 -16.50 16.25 -13.17
N SER A 284 -15.54 16.29 -14.10
CA SER A 284 -15.54 17.25 -15.22
C SER A 284 -16.26 16.74 -16.48
N VAL A 285 -16.63 15.46 -16.54
CA VAL A 285 -17.20 14.82 -17.73
C VAL A 285 -18.72 14.95 -17.71
N SER A 286 -19.33 15.29 -18.85
CA SER A 286 -20.79 15.30 -18.94
C SER A 286 -21.29 13.86 -19.07
N ILE A 287 -22.47 13.55 -18.52
CA ILE A 287 -23.03 12.19 -18.56
C ILE A 287 -23.24 11.68 -19.99
N GLN A 288 -23.52 12.58 -20.94
CA GLN A 288 -23.65 12.24 -22.36
C GLN A 288 -22.32 11.80 -22.99
N ASP A 289 -21.20 12.36 -22.51
CA ASP A 289 -19.85 12.14 -23.00
C ASP A 289 -19.15 10.97 -22.29
N LEU A 290 -19.81 10.31 -21.32
CA LEU A 290 -19.27 9.13 -20.64
C LEU A 290 -19.19 7.96 -21.62
N ASP A 291 -17.97 7.63 -22.00
CA ASP A 291 -17.63 6.45 -22.80
C ASP A 291 -17.11 5.33 -21.86
N PRO A 292 -17.76 4.16 -21.84
CA PRO A 292 -17.43 3.06 -20.93
C PRO A 292 -15.99 2.56 -21.05
N ARG A 293 -15.33 2.79 -22.19
CA ARG A 293 -13.93 2.39 -22.40
C ARG A 293 -12.95 3.14 -21.50
N TYR A 294 -13.32 4.34 -21.04
CA TYR A 294 -12.50 5.17 -20.15
C TYR A 294 -12.96 5.13 -18.69
N VAL A 295 -14.02 4.37 -18.38
CA VAL A 295 -14.52 4.21 -17.00
C VAL A 295 -13.83 3.01 -16.35
N LYS A 296 -12.77 3.30 -15.57
CA LYS A 296 -11.94 2.31 -14.88
C LYS A 296 -12.51 1.86 -13.53
N HIS A 297 -13.34 2.70 -12.91
CA HIS A 297 -13.91 2.49 -11.58
C HIS A 297 -15.19 1.65 -11.57
N PHE A 298 -15.72 1.28 -12.73
CA PHE A 298 -16.93 0.48 -12.84
C PHE A 298 -16.73 -0.59 -13.91
N LEU A 299 -17.33 -1.76 -13.69
CA LEU A 299 -17.32 -2.88 -14.63
C LEU A 299 -18.53 -2.71 -15.55
N VAL A 300 -18.27 -2.13 -16.72
CA VAL A 300 -19.31 -1.73 -17.68
C VAL A 300 -19.22 -2.56 -18.94
N VAL A 301 -20.37 -2.95 -19.46
CA VAL A 301 -20.56 -3.61 -20.77
C VAL A 301 -21.47 -2.76 -21.65
N LEU A 302 -21.46 -3.03 -22.96
CA LEU A 302 -22.33 -2.36 -23.93
C LEU A 302 -23.81 -2.66 -23.65
#